data_AF-A0AAU5ZK88-F1
#
_entry.id   AF-A0AAU5ZK88-F1
#
_cell.length_a   1.000
_cell.length_b   1.000
_cell.length_c   1.000
_cell.angle_alpha   90.00
_cell.angle_beta   90.00
_cell.angle_gamma   90.00
#
_symmetry.space_group_name_H-M   'P 1'
#
loop_
_entity.id
_entity.type
_entity.pdbx_description
1 polymer ?
#
loop_
_entity_poly.entity_id
_entity_poly.type
_entity_poly.pdbx_seq_one_letter_code
_entity_poly.pdbx_strand_id
1 'polypeptide(L)'
;MPGESIGNLINRFREAQTEGRRRAAAEYAFVIAQRLRNDHRLEEASAYARKCIQILETLPSETLEDVISEHQAIGGIAMPDYFHAGTARARLEALLRP
;
A
#
# COMPACT_ATOMS: atom_id res chain seq x y z
N MET A 1 11.48 17.06 6.89
CA MET A 1 11.69 16.73 5.47
C MET A 1 10.33 16.40 4.88
N PRO A 2 9.81 17.10 3.86
CA PRO A 2 8.61 16.64 3.18
C PRO A 2 8.92 15.29 2.53
N GLY A 3 8.08 14.28 2.80
CA GLY A 3 8.18 12.98 2.13
C GLY A 3 7.93 13.08 0.63
N GLU A 4 8.18 11.98 -0.09
CA GLU A 4 7.89 11.86 -1.53
C GLU A 4 6.46 12.33 -1.88
N SER A 5 6.29 13.00 -3.02
CA SER A 5 4.98 13.50 -3.44
C SER A 5 4.02 12.34 -3.76
N ILE A 6 2.71 12.56 -3.56
CA ILE A 6 1.69 11.57 -3.93
C ILE A 6 1.75 11.25 -5.43
N GLY A 7 2.05 12.24 -6.28
CA GLY A 7 2.22 12.04 -7.73
C GLY A 7 3.35 11.06 -8.06
N ASN A 8 4.50 11.18 -7.40
CA ASN A 8 5.63 10.27 -7.61
C ASN A 8 5.30 8.85 -7.12
N LEU A 9 4.64 8.73 -5.96
CA LEU A 9 4.17 7.43 -5.46
C LEU A 9 3.20 6.75 -6.44
N ILE A 10 2.29 7.52 -7.06
CA ILE A 10 1.38 7.00 -8.10
C ILE A 10 2.15 6.53 -9.35
N ASN A 11 3.21 7.24 -9.76
CA ASN A 11 4.04 6.80 -10.88
C ASN A 11 4.76 5.50 -10.55
N ARG A 12 5.38 5.39 -9.36
CA ARG A 12 6.04 4.15 -8.90
C ARG A 12 5.07 2.97 -8.76
N PHE A 13 3.83 3.23 -8.32
CA PHE A 13 2.76 2.24 -8.32
C PHE A 13 2.49 1.71 -9.73
N ARG A 14 2.33 2.60 -10.72
CA ARG A 14 2.06 2.22 -12.11
C ARG A 14 3.23 1.45 -12.72
N GLU A 15 4.46 1.91 -12.52
CA GLU A 15 5.69 1.23 -12.96
C GLU A 15 5.75 -0.19 -12.39
N ALA A 16 5.52 -0.36 -11.08
CA ALA A 16 5.50 -1.67 -10.45
C ALA A 16 4.40 -2.59 -11.03
N GLN A 17 3.23 -2.05 -11.37
CA GLN A 17 2.19 -2.82 -12.05
C GLN A 17 2.62 -3.25 -13.46
N THR A 18 3.18 -2.33 -14.25
CA THR A 18 3.65 -2.60 -15.62
C THR A 18 4.77 -3.65 -15.63
N GLU A 19 5.67 -3.61 -14.66
CA GLU A 19 6.78 -4.56 -14.52
C GLU A 19 6.38 -5.88 -13.84
N GLY A 20 5.11 -6.03 -13.44
CA GLY A 20 4.63 -7.25 -12.77
C GLY A 20 5.13 -7.41 -11.32
N ARG A 21 5.73 -6.38 -10.72
CA ARG A 21 6.19 -6.36 -9.31
C ARG A 21 5.01 -6.14 -8.36
N ARG A 22 4.16 -7.16 -8.24
CA ARG A 22 2.90 -7.12 -7.47
C ARG A 22 3.09 -6.71 -6.00
N ARG A 23 4.12 -7.23 -5.31
CA ARG A 23 4.41 -6.84 -3.90
C ARG A 23 4.68 -5.34 -3.78
N ALA A 24 5.61 -4.81 -4.57
CA ALA A 24 5.90 -3.38 -4.60
C ALA A 24 4.66 -2.55 -4.97
N ALA A 25 3.84 -3.00 -5.93
CA ALA A 25 2.59 -2.31 -6.27
C ALA A 25 1.60 -2.25 -5.09
N ALA A 26 1.48 -3.32 -4.29
CA ALA A 26 0.66 -3.30 -3.08
C ALA A 26 1.20 -2.33 -2.02
N GLU A 27 2.52 -2.29 -1.82
CA GLU A 27 3.16 -1.37 -0.88
C GLU A 27 2.92 0.09 -1.26
N TYR A 28 3.10 0.45 -2.54
CA TYR A 28 2.79 1.80 -2.99
C TYR A 28 1.30 2.12 -2.84
N ALA A 29 0.40 1.20 -3.18
CA ALA A 29 -1.03 1.41 -3.00
C ALA A 29 -1.40 1.67 -1.51
N PHE A 30 -0.79 0.94 -0.58
CA PHE A 30 -0.96 1.15 0.86
C PHE A 30 -0.48 2.55 1.29
N VAL A 31 0.72 2.94 0.88
CA VAL A 31 1.32 4.24 1.21
C VAL A 31 0.48 5.38 0.63
N ILE A 32 0.05 5.26 -0.64
CA ILE A 32 -0.80 6.25 -1.31
C ILE A 32 -2.12 6.41 -0.56
N ALA A 33 -2.78 5.30 -0.16
CA ALA A 33 -4.02 5.36 0.60
C ALA A 33 -3.85 6.12 1.93
N GLN A 34 -2.76 5.85 2.67
CA GLN A 34 -2.45 6.53 3.92
C GLN A 34 -2.16 8.02 3.73
N ARG A 35 -1.39 8.38 2.69
CA ARG A 35 -1.08 9.78 2.35
C ARG A 35 -2.34 10.55 1.95
N LEU A 36 -3.17 9.99 1.07
CA LEU A 36 -4.44 10.59 0.66
C LEU A 36 -5.40 10.75 1.83
N ARG A 37 -5.45 9.77 2.74
CA ARG A 37 -6.23 9.89 3.98
C ARG A 37 -5.75 11.06 4.85
N ASN A 38 -4.44 11.22 5.02
CA ASN A 38 -3.88 12.33 5.78
C ASN A 38 -4.16 13.70 5.12
N ASP A 39 -4.29 13.73 3.80
CA ASP A 39 -4.70 14.90 3.02
C ASP A 39 -6.23 15.05 2.92
N HIS A 40 -7.01 14.27 3.69
CA HIS A 40 -8.48 14.25 3.68
C HIS A 40 -9.15 13.90 2.34
N ARG A 41 -8.40 13.31 1.40
CA ARG A 41 -8.88 12.84 0.08
C ARG A 41 -9.43 11.40 0.18
N LEU A 42 -10.51 11.24 0.94
CA LEU A 42 -10.99 9.93 1.39
C LEU A 42 -11.46 8.99 0.27
N GLU A 43 -12.10 9.51 -0.78
CA GLU A 43 -12.58 8.71 -1.90
C GLU A 43 -11.41 8.04 -2.65
N GLU A 44 -10.39 8.84 -2.99
CA GLU A 44 -9.18 8.33 -3.64
C GLU A 44 -8.41 7.40 -2.70
N ALA A 45 -8.32 7.73 -1.42
CA ALA A 45 -7.72 6.86 -0.42
C ALA A 45 -8.40 5.49 -0.37
N SER A 46 -9.74 5.45 -0.40
CA SER A 46 -10.53 4.20 -0.46
C SER A 46 -10.24 3.40 -1.73
N ALA A 47 -10.13 4.07 -2.89
CA ALA A 47 -9.80 3.39 -4.14
C ALA A 47 -8.42 2.69 -4.09
N TYR A 48 -7.40 3.36 -3.55
CA TYR A 48 -6.07 2.76 -3.38
C TYR A 48 -6.03 1.70 -2.28
N ALA A 49 -6.81 1.87 -1.20
CA ALA A 49 -6.95 0.85 -0.17
C ALA A 49 -7.50 -0.45 -0.76
N ARG A 50 -8.56 -0.38 -1.57
CA ARG A 50 -9.14 -1.55 -2.25
C ARG A 50 -8.14 -2.22 -3.19
N LYS A 51 -7.40 -1.44 -4.00
CA LYS A 51 -6.35 -1.96 -4.89
C LYS A 51 -5.24 -2.68 -4.13
N CYS A 52 -4.79 -2.11 -3.01
CA CYS A 52 -3.79 -2.72 -2.13
C CYS A 52 -4.24 -4.13 -1.69
N ILE A 53 -5.46 -4.23 -1.15
CA ILE A 53 -6.01 -5.52 -0.70
C ILE A 53 -6.13 -6.51 -1.85
N GLN A 54 -6.70 -6.09 -2.98
CA GLN A 54 -6.86 -6.95 -4.15
C GLN A 54 -5.53 -7.52 -4.64
N ILE A 55 -4.45 -6.73 -4.65
CA ILE A 55 -3.14 -7.22 -5.06
C ILE A 55 -2.58 -8.21 -4.02
N LEU A 56 -2.66 -7.86 -2.73
CA LEU A 56 -2.16 -8.71 -1.64
C LEU A 56 -2.84 -10.08 -1.58
N GLU A 57 -4.13 -10.17 -1.93
CA GLU A 57 -4.86 -11.43 -2.00
C GLU A 57 -4.37 -12.36 -3.12
N THR A 58 -3.60 -11.85 -4.08
CA THR A 58 -2.98 -12.66 -5.14
C THR A 58 -1.55 -13.10 -4.83
N LEU A 59 -0.99 -12.65 -3.71
CA LEU A 59 0.38 -12.94 -3.31
C LEU A 59 0.44 -14.08 -2.29
N PRO A 60 1.53 -14.87 -2.29
CA PRO A 60 1.81 -15.82 -1.21
C PRO A 60 1.80 -15.12 0.16
N SER A 61 1.34 -15.85 1.18
CA SER A 61 1.34 -15.38 2.57
C SER A 61 1.43 -16.53 3.59
N GLU A 62 2.04 -17.64 3.19
CA GLU A 62 2.12 -18.85 4.01
C GLU A 62 3.35 -18.87 4.93
N THR A 63 4.41 -18.16 4.53
CA THR A 63 5.68 -18.07 5.26
C THR A 63 5.99 -16.64 5.71
N LEU A 64 6.97 -16.47 6.60
CA LEU A 64 7.41 -15.15 7.04
C LEU A 64 8.12 -14.40 5.90
N GLU A 65 8.91 -15.12 5.11
CA GLU A 65 9.61 -14.62 3.95
C GLU A 65 8.63 -14.08 2.90
N ASP A 66 7.46 -14.69 2.77
CA ASP A 66 6.43 -14.22 1.86
C ASP A 66 5.93 -12.82 2.22
N VAL A 67 5.92 -12.44 3.50
CA VAL A 67 5.20 -11.26 3.99
C VAL A 67 6.08 -10.20 4.62
N ILE A 68 7.35 -10.49 4.92
CA ILE A 68 8.26 -9.53 5.54
C ILE A 68 8.43 -8.29 4.65
N SER A 69 8.32 -7.10 5.24
CA SER A 69 8.56 -5.86 4.50
C SER A 69 10.04 -5.63 4.28
N GLU A 70 10.42 -5.35 3.04
CA GLU A 70 11.81 -5.04 2.65
C GLU A 70 12.22 -3.62 3.03
N HIS A 71 11.23 -2.73 3.25
CA HIS A 71 11.44 -1.33 3.57
C HIS A 71 10.73 -0.97 4.87
N GLN A 72 11.43 -0.31 5.79
CA GLN A 72 10.84 0.17 7.05
C GLN A 72 9.88 1.34 6.83
N ALA A 73 10.09 2.14 5.77
CA ALA A 73 9.21 3.24 5.40
C ALA A 73 9.29 3.54 3.90
N ILE A 74 8.15 3.93 3.31
CA ILE A 74 8.04 4.37 1.92
C ILE A 74 7.24 5.68 1.90
N GLY A 75 7.72 6.70 1.19
CA GLY A 75 7.01 7.98 1.07
C GLY A 75 6.72 8.68 2.41
N GLY A 76 7.49 8.39 3.46
CA GLY A 76 7.26 8.89 4.82
C GLY A 76 6.17 8.17 5.62
N ILE A 77 5.64 7.06 5.10
CA ILE A 77 4.72 6.16 5.81
C ILE A 77 5.52 4.94 6.30
N ALA A 78 5.42 4.64 7.59
CA ALA A 78 6.01 3.45 8.17
C ALA A 78 5.27 2.20 7.65
N MET A 79 6.03 1.22 7.17
CA MET A 79 5.49 -0.05 6.73
C MET A 79 5.29 -0.98 7.93
N PRO A 80 4.26 -1.84 7.92
CA PRO A 80 4.17 -2.93 8.89
C PRO A 80 5.33 -3.91 8.71
N ASP A 81 5.81 -4.54 9.79
CA ASP A 81 6.90 -5.54 9.69
C ASP A 81 6.52 -6.73 8.79
N TYR A 82 5.24 -7.13 8.86
CA TYR A 82 4.65 -8.17 8.02
C TYR A 82 3.50 -7.59 7.18
N PHE A 83 3.71 -7.50 5.88
CA PHE A 83 2.80 -6.91 4.92
C PHE A 83 2.10 -7.98 4.07
N HIS A 84 0.88 -8.30 4.51
CA HIS A 84 -0.09 -9.19 3.85
C HIS A 84 -1.51 -8.61 3.98
N ALA A 85 -2.48 -9.24 3.29
CA ALA A 85 -3.84 -8.72 3.18
C ALA A 85 -4.51 -8.46 4.54
N GLY A 86 -4.32 -9.34 5.52
CA GLY A 86 -4.86 -9.18 6.88
C GLY A 86 -4.36 -7.93 7.59
N THR A 87 -3.03 -7.72 7.60
CA THR A 87 -2.43 -6.51 8.18
C THR A 87 -2.87 -5.25 7.45
N ALA A 88 -2.92 -5.29 6.11
CA ALA A 88 -3.37 -4.14 5.32
C ALA A 88 -4.85 -3.82 5.59
N ARG A 89 -5.73 -4.82 5.69
CA ARG A 89 -7.15 -4.63 6.03
C ARG A 89 -7.32 -3.97 7.40
N ALA A 90 -6.58 -4.43 8.41
CA ALA A 90 -6.62 -3.85 9.75
C ALA A 90 -6.17 -2.37 9.74
N ARG A 91 -5.08 -2.06 9.01
CA ARG A 91 -4.54 -0.69 8.93
C ARG A 91 -5.41 0.26 8.10
N LEU A 92 -6.13 -0.26 7.11
CA LEU A 92 -6.95 0.52 6.18
C LEU A 92 -8.46 0.42 6.46
N GLU A 93 -8.87 -0.16 7.60
CA GLU A 93 -10.27 -0.47 7.91
C GLU A 93 -11.20 0.74 7.71
N ALA A 94 -10.79 1.91 8.20
CA ALA A 94 -11.56 3.15 8.10
C ALA A 94 -11.82 3.61 6.65
N LEU A 95 -11.03 3.15 5.68
CA LEU A 95 -11.17 3.48 4.25
C LEU A 95 -11.93 2.41 3.47
N LEU A 96 -12.13 1.23 4.06
CA LEU A 96 -12.79 0.09 3.41
C LEU A 96 -14.28 -0.01 3.76
N ARG A 97 -14.73 0.69 4.81
CA ARG A 97 -16.15 0.76 5.17
C ARG A 97 -16.91 1.66 4.16
N PRO A 98 -18.15 1.28 3.79
CA PRO A 98 -19.01 2.07 2.90
C PRO A 98 -19.46 3.38 3.55
#